data_AF-A0A6I8N8X8-F1
#
_entry.id   AF-A0A6I8N8X8-F1
#
_cell.length_a   1.000
_cell.length_b   1.000
_cell.length_c   1.000
_cell.angle_alpha   90.00
_cell.angle_beta   90.00
_cell.angle_gamma   90.00
#
_symmetry.space_group_name_H-M   'P 1'
#
loop_
_entity.id
_entity.type
_entity.pdbx_description
1 polymer ?
#
loop_
_entity_poly.entity_id
_entity_poly.type
_entity_poly.pdbx_seq_one_letter_code
_entity_poly.pdbx_strand_id
1 'polypeptide(L)'
;MGCGLNKFEKRDEKRPGNIYSTLKRPQVETKIDVSYEYRFLEFTTLNNAELPRSSAARLSSWRDLPAQLQELYQQGFALAALHPFVQPTNEREKTPQEQIFRAVLIKKTER
;
A
#
# COMPACT_ATOMS: atom_id res chain seq x y z
N MET A 1 -18.82 -52.07 -24.69
CA MET A 1 -17.57 -52.66 -24.18
C MET A 1 -17.13 -51.86 -22.97
N GLY A 2 -17.36 -52.41 -21.78
CA GLY A 2 -16.99 -51.77 -20.52
C GLY A 2 -15.48 -51.85 -20.30
N CYS A 3 -14.88 -50.71 -19.94
CA CYS A 3 -13.57 -50.70 -19.32
C CYS A 3 -13.79 -50.40 -17.83
N GLY A 4 -13.83 -51.46 -17.03
CA GLY A 4 -13.87 -51.40 -15.56
C GLY A 4 -12.47 -51.20 -15.04
N LEU A 5 -12.04 -49.95 -14.90
CA LEU A 5 -10.87 -49.63 -14.09
C LEU A 5 -11.30 -49.64 -12.62
N ASN A 6 -10.59 -50.41 -11.79
CA ASN A 6 -10.79 -50.38 -10.34
C ASN A 6 -10.59 -48.95 -9.83
N LYS A 7 -11.62 -48.40 -9.18
CA LYS A 7 -11.44 -47.15 -8.41
C LYS A 7 -10.51 -47.49 -7.26
N PHE A 8 -9.37 -46.79 -7.17
CA PHE A 8 -8.49 -46.87 -6.02
C PHE A 8 -9.33 -46.69 -4.75
N GLU A 9 -9.33 -47.70 -3.88
CA GLU A 9 -9.93 -47.59 -2.54
C GLU A 9 -9.37 -46.33 -1.88
N LYS A 10 -10.27 -45.44 -1.47
CA LYS A 10 -9.90 -44.28 -0.68
C LYS A 10 -9.43 -44.81 0.67
N ARG A 11 -8.11 -44.93 0.86
CA ARG A 11 -7.55 -44.95 2.20
C ARG A 11 -8.04 -43.69 2.90
N ASP A 12 -8.77 -43.88 3.99
CA ASP A 12 -9.02 -42.88 5.02
C ASP A 12 -7.70 -42.48 5.67
N GLU A 13 -6.86 -41.76 4.93
CA GLU A 13 -5.79 -40.99 5.52
C GLU A 13 -6.38 -39.63 5.80
N LYS A 14 -6.88 -39.49 7.04
CA LYS A 14 -6.94 -38.26 7.85
C LYS A 14 -6.15 -37.12 7.21
N ARG A 15 -6.76 -36.44 6.24
CA ARG A 15 -6.20 -35.20 5.70
C ARG A 15 -6.45 -34.15 6.77
N PRO A 16 -5.42 -33.45 7.27
CA PRO A 16 -5.63 -32.39 8.23
C PRO A 16 -6.45 -31.31 7.52
N GLY A 17 -7.69 -31.15 7.95
CA GLY A 17 -8.59 -30.02 7.68
C GLY A 17 -8.71 -29.60 6.22
N ASN A 18 -9.86 -29.86 5.60
CA ASN A 18 -10.34 -28.98 4.53
C ASN A 18 -10.40 -27.56 5.09
N ILE A 19 -9.43 -26.71 4.76
CA ILE A 19 -9.51 -25.29 5.03
C ILE A 19 -10.49 -24.74 3.99
N TYR A 20 -11.77 -24.69 4.35
CA TYR A 20 -12.74 -23.96 3.56
C TYR A 20 -12.27 -22.50 3.56
N SER A 21 -11.82 -22.03 2.41
CA SER A 21 -11.48 -20.62 2.22
C SER A 21 -12.70 -19.79 2.61
N THR A 22 -12.63 -19.15 3.78
CA THR A 22 -13.62 -18.15 4.21
C THR A 22 -13.51 -16.87 3.37
N LEU A 23 -12.48 -16.76 2.52
CA LEU A 23 -12.25 -15.70 1.53
C LEU A 23 -13.20 -15.81 0.32
N LYS A 24 -14.45 -16.25 0.51
CA LYS A 24 -15.51 -15.90 -0.44
C LYS A 24 -15.94 -14.44 -0.32
N ARG A 25 -15.45 -13.73 0.70
CA ARG A 25 -15.55 -12.28 0.81
C ARG A 25 -14.18 -11.68 0.48
N PRO A 26 -14.08 -10.78 -0.50
CA PRO A 26 -12.82 -10.10 -0.84
C PRO A 26 -12.26 -9.24 0.32
N GLN A 27 -13.06 -8.98 1.35
CA GLN A 27 -12.61 -8.30 2.58
C GLN A 27 -13.15 -9.02 3.82
N VAL A 28 -12.32 -9.08 4.86
CA VAL A 28 -12.73 -9.45 6.21
C VAL A 28 -13.46 -8.26 6.82
N GLU A 29 -14.77 -8.38 6.99
CA GLU A 29 -15.56 -7.43 7.78
C GLU A 29 -15.29 -7.65 9.27
N THR A 30 -14.20 -7.07 9.78
CA THR A 30 -14.04 -6.91 11.22
C THR A 30 -15.08 -5.90 11.70
N LYS A 31 -16.00 -6.31 12.60
CA LYS A 31 -16.85 -5.38 13.37
C LYS A 31 -15.96 -4.65 14.38
N ILE A 32 -15.25 -3.64 13.91
CA ILE A 32 -14.47 -2.72 14.73
C ILE A 32 -15.19 -1.38 14.74
N ASP A 33 -15.43 -0.82 15.92
CA ASP A 33 -15.98 0.54 16.11
C ASP A 33 -14.93 1.63 15.79
N VAL A 34 -13.97 1.28 14.94
CA VAL A 34 -12.86 2.11 14.55
C VAL A 34 -12.82 2.15 13.04
N SER A 35 -12.87 3.37 12.49
CA SER A 35 -12.59 3.64 11.08
C SER A 35 -11.27 4.39 10.96
N TYR A 36 -10.55 4.14 9.87
CA TYR A 36 -9.32 4.83 9.53
C TYR A 36 -9.51 5.59 8.23
N GLU A 37 -9.25 6.90 8.26
CA GLU A 37 -9.10 7.72 7.05
C GLU A 37 -7.63 7.73 6.64
N TYR A 38 -7.37 7.47 5.36
CA TYR A 38 -6.02 7.45 4.80
C TYR A 38 -5.82 8.66 3.88
N ARG A 39 -4.66 9.31 4.01
CA ARG A 39 -4.20 10.32 3.05
C ARG A 39 -2.77 10.03 2.61
N PHE A 40 -2.52 10.30 1.33
CA PHE A 40 -1.21 10.15 0.72
C PHE A 40 -0.69 11.50 0.28
N LEU A 41 0.55 11.79 0.66
CA LEU A 41 1.27 12.96 0.16
C LEU A 41 2.56 12.48 -0.51
N GLU A 42 2.74 12.87 -1.75
CA GLU A 42 3.97 12.61 -2.49
C GLU A 42 4.87 13.83 -2.42
N PHE A 43 6.15 13.61 -2.17
CA PHE A 43 7.13 14.68 -2.12
C PHE A 43 8.50 14.23 -2.61
N THR A 44 9.33 15.19 -3.01
CA THR A 44 10.70 14.96 -3.48
C THR A 44 11.61 16.08 -3.03
N THR A 45 12.90 15.77 -2.84
CA THR A 45 13.95 16.76 -2.62
C THR A 45 14.64 17.19 -3.92
N LEU A 46 14.24 16.61 -5.06
CA LEU A 46 14.79 16.93 -6.36
C LEU A 46 14.25 18.28 -6.84
N ASN A 47 15.10 19.03 -7.54
CA ASN A 47 14.74 20.34 -8.07
C ASN A 47 13.93 20.21 -9.38
N ASN A 48 13.38 21.34 -9.85
CA ASN A 48 12.57 21.36 -11.08
C ASN A 48 13.36 21.01 -12.34
N ALA A 49 14.69 21.16 -12.36
CA ALA A 49 15.51 20.79 -13.51
C ALA A 49 15.74 19.27 -13.57
N GLU A 50 15.87 18.63 -12.41
CA GLU A 50 15.98 17.17 -12.25
C GLU A 50 14.64 16.48 -12.49
N LEU A 51 13.53 17.15 -12.13
CA LEU A 51 12.20 16.57 -12.19
C LEU A 51 11.13 17.58 -12.66
N PRO A 52 11.15 17.95 -13.95
CA PRO A 52 10.38 19.06 -14.52
C PRO A 52 8.86 18.82 -14.64
N ARG A 53 8.37 17.60 -14.35
CA ARG A 53 6.96 17.21 -14.58
C ARG A 53 6.27 16.50 -13.42
N SER A 54 6.86 16.47 -12.22
CA SER A 54 6.19 15.82 -11.09
C SER A 54 5.17 16.71 -10.40
N SER A 55 4.06 16.07 -10.04
CA SER A 55 3.02 16.60 -9.16
C SER A 55 3.38 16.50 -7.67
N ALA A 56 4.50 15.84 -7.32
CA ALA A 56 4.95 15.71 -5.94
C ALA A 56 5.38 17.06 -5.37
N ALA A 57 5.05 17.29 -4.10
CA ALA A 57 5.48 18.48 -3.38
C ALA A 57 7.01 18.54 -3.29
N ARG A 58 7.58 19.73 -3.48
CA ARG A 58 9.04 19.91 -3.43
C ARG A 58 9.47 20.38 -2.07
N LEU A 59 10.43 19.65 -1.48
CA LEU A 59 11.06 20.03 -0.23
C LEU A 59 12.51 20.43 -0.50
N SER A 60 12.97 21.51 0.12
CA SER A 60 14.40 21.82 0.17
C SER A 60 15.18 20.80 0.99
N SER A 61 14.55 20.25 2.03
CA SER A 61 15.13 19.26 2.93
C SER A 61 14.04 18.37 3.53
N TRP A 62 14.44 17.16 3.94
CA TRP A 62 13.61 16.28 4.76
C TRP A 62 13.13 16.92 6.06
N ARG A 63 13.87 17.91 6.57
CA ARG A 63 13.50 18.66 7.77
C ARG A 63 12.29 19.56 7.58
N ASP A 64 11.90 19.84 6.33
CA ASP A 64 10.75 20.69 6.00
C ASP A 64 9.44 19.90 5.94
N LEU A 65 9.52 18.57 5.90
CA LEU A 65 8.35 17.69 5.83
C LEU A 65 7.37 17.90 7.00
N PRO A 66 7.79 18.02 8.27
CA PRO A 66 6.86 18.30 9.37
C PRO A 66 6.05 19.57 9.16
N ALA A 67 6.65 20.63 8.61
CA ALA A 67 5.95 21.88 8.31
C ALA A 67 4.88 21.69 7.22
N GLN A 68 5.16 20.87 6.21
CA GLN A 68 4.17 20.52 5.17
C GLN A 68 3.02 19.66 5.69
N LEU A 69 3.25 18.85 6.72
CA LEU A 69 2.22 18.00 7.32
C LEU A 69 1.43 18.70 8.43
N GLN A 70 1.79 19.94 8.79
CA GLN A 70 1.25 20.66 9.94
C GLN A 70 -0.28 20.78 9.92
N GLU A 71 -0.88 21.15 8.78
CA GLU A 71 -2.33 21.27 8.66
C GLU A 71 -3.04 19.92 8.82
N LEU A 72 -2.45 18.84 8.31
CA LEU A 72 -2.99 17.49 8.44
C LEU A 72 -2.91 17.01 9.90
N TYR A 73 -1.81 17.32 10.60
CA TYR A 73 -1.70 17.04 12.03
C TYR A 73 -2.76 17.78 12.84
N GLN A 74 -3.04 19.05 12.52
CA GLN A 74 -4.12 19.81 13.15
C GLN A 74 -5.51 19.22 12.86
N GLN A 75 -5.69 18.56 11.72
CA GLN A 75 -6.91 17.83 11.37
C GLN A 75 -7.02 16.46 12.07
N GLY A 76 -6.01 16.05 12.84
CA GLY A 76 -5.99 14.80 13.59
C GLY A 76 -5.37 13.62 12.85
N PHE A 77 -4.70 13.85 11.72
CA PHE A 77 -3.90 12.81 11.08
C PHE A 77 -2.59 12.58 11.83
N ALA A 78 -2.08 11.36 11.74
CA ALA A 78 -0.75 10.97 12.18
C ALA A 78 0.01 10.32 11.01
N LEU A 79 1.31 10.57 10.92
CA LEU A 79 2.17 9.92 9.94
C LEU A 79 2.38 8.45 10.34
N ALA A 80 1.92 7.54 9.50
CA ALA A 80 2.05 6.09 9.73
C ALA A 80 3.28 5.50 9.06
N ALA A 81 3.62 5.97 7.85
CA ALA A 81 4.77 5.46 7.11
C ALA A 81 5.33 6.48 6.11
N LEU A 82 6.61 6.33 5.80
CA LEU A 82 7.30 6.99 4.70
C LEU A 82 7.87 5.92 3.79
N HIS A 83 7.41 5.89 2.54
CA HIS A 83 7.85 4.91 1.56
C HIS A 83 8.62 5.59 0.43
N PRO A 84 9.89 5.20 0.17
CA PRO A 84 10.51 5.53 -1.09
C PRO A 84 9.76 4.82 -2.22
N PHE A 85 9.44 5.56 -3.28
CA PHE A 85 8.87 5.02 -4.50
C PHE A 85 9.77 5.36 -5.66
N VAL A 86 10.15 4.35 -6.45
CA VAL A 86 10.88 4.55 -7.70
C VAL A 86 9.84 4.51 -8.81
N GLN A 87 9.52 5.68 -9.36
CA GLN A 87 8.66 5.74 -10.53
C GLN A 87 9.48 5.31 -11.75
N PRO A 88 9.02 4.31 -12.54
CA PRO A 88 9.68 4.00 -13.80
C PRO A 88 9.44 5.16 -14.77
N THR A 89 10.45 5.99 -14.95
CA THR A 89 10.48 7.00 -16.01
C THR A 89 10.73 6.30 -17.34
N ASN A 90 10.16 6.81 -18.44
CA ASN A 90 10.29 6.20 -19.76
C ASN A 90 11.76 5.92 -20.11
N GLU A 91 12.05 4.76 -20.72
CA GLU A 91 13.39 4.20 -20.98
C GLU A 91 14.37 5.14 -21.72
N ARG A 92 13.90 6.26 -22.29
CA ARG A 92 14.70 7.24 -23.01
C ARG A 92 15.33 8.32 -22.13
N GLU A 93 14.86 8.49 -20.90
CA GLU A 93 15.40 9.49 -19.98
C GLU A 93 16.39 8.79 -19.03
N LYS A 94 17.69 9.08 -19.19
CA LYS A 94 18.75 8.75 -18.22
C LYS A 94 18.61 9.61 -16.96
N THR A 95 17.39 9.85 -16.50
CA THR A 95 17.14 10.63 -15.31
C THR A 95 17.44 9.74 -14.09
N PRO A 96 18.09 10.30 -13.05
CA PRO A 96 18.28 9.57 -11.81
C PRO A 96 16.90 9.12 -11.33
N GLN A 97 16.79 7.84 -10.96
CA GLN A 97 15.62 7.22 -10.35
C GLN A 97 14.84 8.28 -9.55
N GLU A 98 13.61 8.57 -9.95
CA GLU A 98 12.82 9.63 -9.34
C GLU A 98 12.74 9.35 -7.84
N GLN A 99 13.48 10.12 -7.03
CA GLN A 99 13.48 10.00 -5.58
C GLN A 99 12.23 10.68 -5.06
N ILE A 100 11.10 10.01 -5.26
CA ILE A 100 9.80 10.41 -4.75
C ILE A 100 9.54 9.57 -3.50
N PHE A 101 9.01 10.23 -2.49
CA PHE A 101 8.62 9.60 -1.24
C PHE A 101 7.13 9.82 -1.05
N ARG A 102 6.46 8.78 -0.56
CA ARG A 102 5.05 8.84 -0.19
C ARG A 102 4.92 8.80 1.32
N ALA A 103 4.40 9.87 1.89
CA ALA A 103 3.88 9.89 3.24
C ALA A 103 2.48 9.29 3.28
N VAL A 104 2.30 8.31 4.16
CA VAL A 104 1.01 7.69 4.47
C VAL A 104 0.55 8.24 5.80
N LEU A 105 -0.54 9.01 5.79
CA LEU A 105 -1.15 9.55 6.99
C LEU A 105 -2.44 8.81 7.30
N ILE A 106 -2.68 8.56 8.59
CA ILE A 106 -3.89 7.92 9.08
C ILE A 106 -4.57 8.81 10.11
N LYS A 107 -5.91 8.86 10.07
CA LYS A 107 -6.71 9.43 11.14
C LYS A 107 -7.67 8.37 11.63
N LYS A 108 -7.58 8.05 12.92
CA LYS A 108 -8.48 7.11 13.58
C LYS A 108 -9.74 7.87 14.00
N THR A 109 -10.90 7.32 13.69
CA THR A 109 -12.20 7.83 14.17
C THR A 109 -12.92 6.69 14.87
N GLU A 110 -13.25 6.90 16.14
CA GLU A 110 -14.13 5.99 16.90
C GLU A 110 -15.59 6.32 16.55
N ARG A 111 -16.39 5.28 16.33
CA ARG A 111 -17.77 5.39 15.86
C ARG A 111 -18.77 5.48 17.00
#